data_AF-A0A7D9E1P9-F1
#
_entry.id   AF-A0A7D9E1P9-F1
#
_cell.length_a   1.000
_cell.length_b   1.000
_cell.length_c   1.000
_cell.angle_alpha   90.00
_cell.angle_beta   90.00
_cell.angle_gamma   90.00
#
_symmetry.space_group_name_H-M   'P 1'
#
loop_
_entity.id
_entity.type
_entity.pdbx_description
1 polymer ?
#
loop_
_entity_poly.entity_id
_entity_poly.type
_entity_poly.pdbx_seq_one_letter_code
_entity_poly.pdbx_strand_id
1 'polypeptide(L)'
;MDGVKCFSCGKEGHIKKECPEIKAKKLAKIKCFNCGRHGHLARECEQESPALSFGSSSSSVGAMALPTVNGVSYFDTNVGQAPVSTVKYIDSHCHLNYVFDKNHHHEDFNSFKNKFNFPENFSGCITSFCDPASFSSFGICDELIEHDQVWAAFGFHPHNAKYYNDFLEYKLCERLQHPKAIALGEIGLDYSVRSQSEVDVQKEVFRRQVRQAEVWNKPLVIHCREAENDVFDILSFLTF
;
A
#
# COMPACT_ATOMS: atom_id res chain seq x y z
N MET A 1 24.72 -39.26 -1.29
CA MET A 1 24.17 -38.43 -0.17
C MET A 1 22.97 -39.22 0.33
N ASP A 2 23.23 -40.32 1.04
CA ASP A 2 22.22 -41.35 1.28
C ASP A 2 22.00 -41.46 2.79
N GLY A 3 20.76 -41.21 3.23
CA GLY A 3 20.35 -41.41 4.62
C GLY A 3 19.84 -40.18 5.38
N VAL A 4 19.66 -39.01 4.76
CA VAL A 4 19.04 -37.89 5.49
C VAL A 4 17.53 -38.10 5.62
N LYS A 5 17.06 -38.30 6.85
CA LYS A 5 15.64 -38.40 7.20
C LYS A 5 15.02 -37.01 7.35
N CYS A 6 13.90 -36.79 6.70
CA CYS A 6 13.13 -35.56 6.84
C CYS A 6 12.45 -35.50 8.21
N PHE A 7 12.82 -34.52 9.04
CA PHE A 7 12.26 -34.27 10.38
C PHE A 7 10.79 -33.79 10.40
N SER A 8 10.04 -33.94 9.30
CA SER A 8 8.64 -33.53 9.22
C SER A 8 7.72 -34.58 8.62
N CYS A 9 8.19 -35.38 7.67
CA CYS A 9 7.42 -36.52 7.15
C CYS A 9 8.06 -37.89 7.45
N GLY A 10 9.27 -37.92 8.02
CA GLY A 10 9.97 -39.16 8.39
C GLY A 10 10.62 -39.93 7.23
N LYS A 11 10.42 -39.50 5.98
CA LYS A 11 10.98 -40.16 4.78
C LYS A 11 12.44 -39.78 4.56
N GLU A 12 13.20 -40.68 3.93
CA GLU A 12 14.62 -40.49 3.60
C GLU A 12 14.80 -39.80 2.24
N GLY A 13 15.97 -39.19 2.01
CA GLY A 13 16.37 -38.61 0.73
C GLY A 13 16.14 -37.10 0.58
N HIS A 14 15.64 -36.42 1.61
CA HIS A 14 15.49 -34.95 1.63
C HIS A 14 15.44 -34.40 3.06
N ILE A 15 15.75 -33.12 3.23
CA ILE A 15 15.63 -32.40 4.52
C ILE A 15 14.29 -31.66 4.65
N LYS A 16 13.95 -31.22 5.86
CA LYS A 16 12.70 -30.50 6.17
C LYS A 16 12.39 -29.34 5.19
N LYS A 17 13.41 -28.55 4.81
CA LYS A 17 13.29 -27.42 3.87
C LYS A 17 12.82 -27.84 2.47
N GLU A 18 13.12 -29.07 2.09
CA GLU A 18 12.84 -29.65 0.78
C GLU A 18 11.68 -30.65 0.80
N CYS A 19 11.02 -30.81 1.97
CA CYS A 19 9.96 -31.78 2.14
C CYS A 19 8.76 -31.51 1.21
N PRO A 20 8.45 -32.44 0.28
CA PRO A 20 7.36 -32.27 -0.66
C PRO A 20 6.00 -32.21 0.04
N GLU A 21 5.83 -32.90 1.17
CA GLU A 21 4.59 -32.84 1.95
C GLU A 21 4.39 -31.48 2.63
N ILE A 22 5.46 -30.85 3.13
CA ILE A 22 5.37 -29.49 3.68
C ILE A 22 5.08 -28.50 2.56
N LYS A 23 5.74 -28.64 1.41
CA LYS A 23 5.47 -27.80 0.24
C LYS A 23 4.02 -27.94 -0.23
N ALA A 24 3.49 -29.16 -0.32
CA ALA A 24 2.10 -29.41 -0.68
C ALA A 24 1.12 -28.82 0.35
N LYS A 25 1.36 -28.98 1.66
CA LYS A 25 0.53 -28.37 2.71
C LYS A 25 0.58 -26.84 2.69
N LYS A 26 1.74 -26.25 2.38
CA LYS A 26 1.91 -24.80 2.25
C LYS A 26 1.16 -24.29 1.02
N LEU A 27 1.29 -24.99 -0.10
CA LEU A 27 0.61 -24.65 -1.35
C LEU A 27 -0.91 -24.77 -1.23
N ALA A 28 -1.41 -25.80 -0.54
CA ALA A 28 -2.83 -25.98 -0.25
C ALA A 28 -3.45 -24.83 0.57
N LYS A 29 -2.66 -24.06 1.31
CA LYS A 29 -3.11 -22.87 2.07
C LYS A 29 -2.98 -21.56 1.29
N ILE A 30 -2.26 -21.56 0.17
CA ILE A 30 -2.09 -20.37 -0.65
C ILE A 30 -3.33 -20.20 -1.51
N LYS A 31 -4.00 -19.06 -1.37
CA LYS A 31 -5.12 -18.63 -2.22
C LYS A 31 -4.57 -17.93 -3.47
N CYS A 32 -4.98 -18.39 -4.64
CA CYS A 32 -4.66 -17.76 -5.91
C CYS A 32 -5.39 -16.42 -6.03
N PHE A 33 -4.65 -15.36 -6.33
CA PHE A 33 -5.19 -14.00 -6.47
C PHE A 33 -5.93 -13.76 -7.79
N ASN A 34 -5.78 -14.66 -8.78
CA ASN A 34 -6.51 -14.56 -10.05
C ASN A 34 -7.91 -15.21 -9.95
N CYS A 35 -8.00 -16.49 -9.59
CA CYS A 35 -9.27 -17.21 -9.54
C CYS A 35 -9.90 -17.38 -8.14
N GLY A 36 -9.18 -16.99 -7.08
CA GLY A 36 -9.64 -17.15 -5.70
C GLY A 36 -9.61 -18.58 -5.15
N ARG A 37 -9.19 -19.59 -5.92
CA ARG A 37 -9.05 -20.99 -5.46
C ARG A 37 -7.70 -21.21 -4.76
N HIS A 38 -7.61 -22.23 -3.90
CA HIS A 38 -6.39 -22.55 -3.18
C HIS A 38 -5.52 -23.58 -3.93
N GLY A 39 -4.25 -23.73 -3.57
CA GLY A 39 -3.41 -24.83 -4.06
C GLY A 39 -2.47 -24.49 -5.22
N HIS A 40 -2.36 -23.22 -5.61
CA HIS A 40 -1.43 -22.77 -6.66
C HIS A 40 -1.15 -21.26 -6.52
N LEU A 41 -0.06 -20.79 -7.13
CA LEU A 41 0.24 -19.36 -7.24
C LEU A 41 -0.50 -18.74 -8.43
N ALA A 42 -0.75 -17.42 -8.41
CA ALA A 42 -1.46 -16.74 -9.49
C ALA A 42 -0.78 -16.90 -10.87
N ARG A 43 0.55 -16.96 -10.90
CA ARG A 43 1.34 -17.23 -12.11
C ARG A 43 1.19 -18.65 -12.68
N GLU A 44 0.71 -19.58 -11.86
CA GLU A 44 0.46 -20.99 -12.20
C GLU A 44 -1.06 -21.23 -12.40
N CYS A 45 -1.84 -20.16 -12.53
CA CYS A 45 -3.29 -20.23 -12.70
C CYS A 45 -3.67 -20.44 -14.16
N GLU A 46 -4.21 -21.61 -14.48
CA GLU A 46 -4.67 -21.97 -15.83
C GLU A 46 -6.05 -21.39 -16.19
N GLN A 47 -6.68 -20.63 -15.29
CA GLN A 47 -7.96 -19.94 -15.60
C GLN A 47 -7.70 -18.59 -16.25
N GLU A 48 -8.38 -18.33 -17.37
CA GLU A 48 -8.47 -17.00 -17.97
C GLU A 48 -9.06 -16.02 -16.96
N SER A 49 -8.46 -14.82 -16.87
CA SER A 49 -8.88 -13.76 -15.95
C SER A 49 -10.37 -13.45 -16.15
N PRO A 50 -11.19 -13.37 -15.09
CA PRO A 50 -12.59 -13.01 -15.26
C PRO A 50 -12.68 -11.60 -15.83
N ALA A 51 -13.19 -11.47 -17.05
CA ALA A 51 -13.71 -10.19 -17.53
C ALA A 51 -14.84 -9.78 -16.58
N LEU A 52 -14.62 -8.70 -15.81
CA LEU A 52 -15.65 -8.12 -14.96
C LEU A 52 -16.79 -7.59 -15.84
N SER A 53 -17.84 -8.39 -16.01
CA SER A 53 -19.12 -7.96 -16.56
C SER A 53 -19.90 -7.22 -15.47
N PHE A 54 -19.77 -5.89 -15.43
CA PHE A 54 -20.69 -5.06 -14.66
C PHE A 54 -21.96 -4.80 -15.47
N GLY A 55 -23.04 -5.45 -15.04
CA GLY A 55 -24.38 -5.25 -15.58
C GLY A 55 -24.87 -3.82 -15.35
N SER A 56 -25.45 -3.26 -16.40
CA SER A 56 -26.21 -2.01 -16.40
C SER A 56 -27.50 -2.16 -15.59
N SER A 57 -27.59 -1.50 -14.44
CA SER A 57 -28.86 -1.24 -13.75
C SER A 57 -29.04 0.27 -13.57
N SER A 58 -29.87 0.84 -14.43
CA SER A 58 -30.43 2.17 -14.29
C SER A 58 -31.33 2.21 -13.05
N SER A 59 -30.97 3.01 -12.05
CA SER A 59 -31.85 3.37 -10.95
C SER A 59 -31.80 4.88 -10.79
N SER A 60 -32.89 5.53 -11.21
CA SER A 60 -33.13 6.96 -11.05
C SER A 60 -33.26 7.30 -9.57
N VAL A 61 -32.24 7.94 -9.00
CA VAL A 61 -32.33 8.64 -7.72
C VAL A 61 -32.61 10.11 -7.99
N GLY A 62 -33.73 10.59 -7.43
CA GLY A 62 -34.25 11.94 -7.64
C GLY A 62 -33.32 13.03 -7.13
N ALA A 63 -33.34 14.17 -7.81
CA ALA A 63 -32.59 15.36 -7.47
C ALA A 63 -32.99 15.88 -6.08
N MET A 64 -32.06 15.82 -5.13
CA MET A 64 -32.11 16.66 -3.93
C MET A 64 -31.25 17.89 -4.19
N ALA A 65 -31.82 19.07 -3.96
CA ALA A 65 -31.14 20.35 -4.16
C ALA A 65 -29.91 20.47 -3.25
N LEU A 66 -28.76 20.77 -3.86
CA LEU A 66 -27.48 20.94 -3.18
C LEU A 66 -27.42 22.31 -2.46
N PRO A 67 -26.73 22.40 -1.31
CA PRO A 67 -26.59 23.65 -0.59
C PRO A 67 -25.78 24.66 -1.39
N THR A 68 -26.32 25.86 -1.55
CA THR A 68 -25.64 27.03 -2.10
C THR A 68 -24.90 27.76 -0.99
N VAL A 69 -23.64 28.11 -1.22
CA VAL A 69 -22.93 29.11 -0.41
C VAL A 69 -22.76 30.32 -1.32
N ASN A 70 -23.34 31.47 -0.93
CA ASN A 70 -23.32 32.72 -1.71
C ASN A 70 -23.83 32.57 -3.15
N GLY A 71 -24.80 31.68 -3.39
CA GLY A 71 -25.47 31.55 -4.69
C GLY A 71 -24.67 30.86 -5.80
N VAL A 72 -23.49 30.29 -5.50
CA VAL A 72 -22.67 29.58 -6.50
C VAL A 72 -22.89 28.08 -6.37
N SER A 73 -23.33 27.44 -7.46
CA SER A 73 -23.43 25.98 -7.56
C SER A 73 -22.07 25.40 -7.98
N TYR A 74 -21.64 24.31 -7.34
CA TYR A 74 -20.31 23.70 -7.55
C TYR A 74 -20.08 23.11 -8.96
N PHE A 75 -21.07 23.18 -9.86
CA PHE A 75 -21.01 22.66 -11.22
C PHE A 75 -21.52 23.67 -12.27
N ASP A 76 -21.20 24.95 -12.09
CA ASP A 76 -21.37 25.92 -13.17
C ASP A 76 -20.20 25.77 -14.16
N THR A 77 -20.45 25.14 -15.31
CA THR A 77 -19.47 24.91 -16.38
C THR A 77 -19.09 26.18 -17.14
N ASN A 78 -19.58 27.35 -16.72
CA ASN A 78 -19.23 28.67 -17.25
C ASN A 78 -18.33 29.50 -16.31
N VAL A 79 -17.73 28.93 -15.28
CA VAL A 79 -16.66 29.60 -14.54
C VAL A 79 -15.41 29.58 -15.42
N GLY A 80 -15.06 30.74 -16.00
CA GLY A 80 -13.77 30.93 -16.66
C GLY A 80 -12.65 30.35 -15.79
N GLN A 81 -11.73 29.59 -16.39
CA GLN A 81 -10.67 28.85 -15.71
C GLN A 81 -10.18 29.60 -14.48
N ALA A 82 -10.39 29.01 -13.29
CA ALA A 82 -9.83 29.55 -12.08
C ALA A 82 -8.33 29.80 -12.31
N PRO A 83 -7.78 30.95 -11.89
CA PRO A 83 -6.40 31.31 -12.18
C PRO A 83 -5.48 30.18 -11.68
N VAL A 84 -4.61 29.70 -12.58
CA VAL A 84 -3.63 28.67 -12.25
C VAL A 84 -2.61 29.27 -11.28
N SER A 85 -2.52 28.70 -10.08
CA SER A 85 -1.52 29.12 -9.10
C SER A 85 -0.11 28.88 -9.64
N THR A 86 0.76 29.87 -9.49
CA THR A 86 2.19 29.75 -9.82
C THR A 86 3.02 29.28 -8.63
N VAL A 87 2.42 29.17 -7.44
CA VAL A 87 3.10 28.70 -6.23
C VAL A 87 3.44 27.24 -6.40
N LYS A 88 4.72 26.92 -6.21
CA LYS A 88 5.24 25.56 -6.23
C LYS A 88 4.58 24.72 -5.13
N TYR A 89 4.15 23.50 -5.46
CA TYR A 89 3.56 22.57 -4.49
C TYR A 89 4.25 21.21 -4.51
N ILE A 90 4.19 20.54 -3.36
CA ILE A 90 4.58 19.14 -3.18
C ILE A 90 3.34 18.39 -2.75
N ASP A 91 3.05 17.29 -3.44
CA ASP A 91 2.04 16.34 -2.98
C ASP A 91 2.64 15.49 -1.86
N SER A 92 2.26 15.77 -0.61
CA SER A 92 2.82 15.09 0.55
C SER A 92 2.35 13.64 0.70
N HIS A 93 1.36 13.18 -0.09
CA HIS A 93 0.83 11.83 0.03
C HIS A 93 0.15 11.36 -1.26
N CYS A 94 0.85 10.55 -2.03
CA CYS A 94 0.29 9.86 -3.18
C CYS A 94 0.61 8.36 -3.17
N HIS A 95 0.03 7.60 -4.09
CA HIS A 95 0.37 6.19 -4.30
C HIS A 95 0.70 5.95 -5.77
N LEU A 96 1.87 6.42 -6.21
CA LEU A 96 2.30 6.27 -7.60
C LEU A 96 2.36 4.80 -8.01
N ASN A 97 2.71 3.90 -7.08
CA ASN A 97 2.72 2.47 -7.34
C ASN A 97 1.36 1.95 -7.83
N TYR A 98 0.27 2.31 -7.15
CA TYR A 98 -1.07 1.88 -7.56
C TYR A 98 -1.53 2.57 -8.84
N VAL A 99 -1.12 3.81 -9.06
CA VAL A 99 -1.42 4.53 -10.30
C VAL A 99 -0.73 3.83 -11.48
N PHE A 100 0.53 3.46 -11.34
CA PHE A 100 1.30 2.80 -12.39
C PHE A 100 0.78 1.37 -12.64
N ASP A 101 0.52 0.61 -11.58
CA ASP A 101 -0.06 -0.74 -11.66
C ASP A 101 -1.40 -0.73 -12.41
N LYS A 102 -2.30 0.21 -12.10
CA LYS A 102 -3.63 0.31 -12.74
C LYS A 102 -3.59 0.72 -14.19
N ASN A 103 -2.59 1.51 -14.58
CA ASN A 103 -2.52 2.00 -15.95
C ASN A 103 -1.64 1.09 -16.85
N HIS A 104 -1.06 0.00 -16.32
CA HIS A 104 -0.17 -0.91 -17.06
C HIS A 104 1.03 -0.21 -17.73
N HIS A 105 1.51 0.88 -17.13
CA HIS A 105 2.62 1.64 -17.70
C HIS A 105 3.95 0.97 -17.36
N HIS A 106 4.67 0.55 -18.39
CA HIS A 106 6.13 0.33 -18.36
C HIS A 106 6.90 1.63 -18.64
N GLU A 107 6.23 2.77 -18.54
CA GLU A 107 6.76 4.09 -18.88
C GLU A 107 7.30 4.76 -17.63
N ASP A 108 8.40 5.50 -17.77
CA ASP A 108 9.04 6.21 -16.66
C ASP A 108 8.17 7.38 -16.14
N PHE A 109 8.52 7.91 -14.96
CA PHE A 109 7.74 8.98 -14.32
C PHE A 109 7.66 10.29 -15.12
N ASN A 110 8.68 10.64 -15.91
CA ASN A 110 8.63 11.84 -16.74
C ASN A 110 7.66 11.67 -17.91
N SER A 111 7.66 10.50 -18.54
CA SER A 111 6.69 10.14 -19.57
C SER A 111 5.25 10.19 -19.02
N PHE A 112 5.03 9.67 -17.81
CA PHE A 112 3.76 9.77 -17.10
C PHE A 112 3.32 11.23 -16.88
N LYS A 113 4.20 12.10 -16.34
CA LYS A 113 3.89 13.52 -16.13
C LYS A 113 3.47 14.24 -17.42
N ASN A 114 4.18 13.97 -18.52
CA ASN A 114 3.89 14.56 -19.82
C ASN A 114 2.53 14.11 -20.34
N LYS A 115 2.23 12.81 -20.26
CA LYS A 115 0.94 12.24 -20.71
C LYS A 115 -0.24 12.83 -19.96
N PHE A 116 -0.11 13.04 -18.65
CA PHE A 116 -1.17 13.56 -17.79
C PHE A 116 -1.14 15.08 -17.61
N ASN A 117 -0.31 15.80 -18.37
CA ASN A 117 -0.19 17.26 -18.36
C ASN A 117 -0.06 17.82 -16.93
N PHE A 118 0.91 17.30 -16.16
CA PHE A 118 1.19 17.83 -14.82
C PHE A 118 1.45 19.34 -14.89
N PRO A 119 0.92 20.12 -13.95
CA PRO A 119 1.08 21.57 -13.98
C PRO A 119 2.54 21.95 -13.69
N GLU A 120 3.02 23.03 -14.30
CA GLU A 120 4.43 23.47 -14.21
C GLU A 120 4.88 23.78 -12.78
N ASN A 121 3.95 24.11 -11.89
CA ASN A 121 4.23 24.38 -10.48
C ASN A 121 4.33 23.10 -9.62
N PHE A 122 4.16 21.90 -10.18
CA PHE A 122 4.42 20.64 -9.49
C PHE A 122 5.92 20.47 -9.21
N SER A 123 6.28 20.49 -7.92
CA SER A 123 7.68 20.38 -7.50
C SER A 123 8.06 18.97 -7.08
N GLY A 124 7.09 18.11 -6.77
CA GLY A 124 7.33 16.70 -6.52
C GLY A 124 6.28 16.08 -5.61
N CYS A 125 6.54 14.85 -5.19
CA CYS A 125 5.61 14.10 -4.35
C CYS A 125 6.31 13.13 -3.40
N ILE A 126 5.60 12.76 -2.34
CA ILE A 126 5.96 11.69 -1.42
C ILE A 126 5.00 10.53 -1.67
N THR A 127 5.49 9.48 -2.31
CA THR A 127 4.69 8.29 -2.56
C THR A 127 4.74 7.36 -1.35
N SER A 128 3.57 6.90 -0.90
CA SER A 128 3.38 6.02 0.25
C SER A 128 3.40 4.56 -0.20
N PHE A 129 4.50 3.86 0.12
CA PHE A 129 4.62 2.42 -0.03
C PHE A 129 4.16 1.75 1.26
N CYS A 130 2.87 1.49 1.35
CA CYS A 130 2.22 1.03 2.57
C CYS A 130 1.81 -0.46 2.57
N ASP A 131 2.12 -1.18 1.49
CA ASP A 131 1.78 -2.59 1.29
C ASP A 131 3.00 -3.50 1.43
N PRO A 132 2.90 -4.66 2.12
CA PRO A 132 3.98 -5.65 2.20
C PRO A 132 4.58 -6.06 0.86
N ALA A 133 3.79 -6.14 -0.21
CA ALA A 133 4.27 -6.45 -1.55
C ALA A 133 5.23 -5.38 -2.08
N SER A 134 5.03 -4.11 -1.70
CA SER A 134 5.88 -2.99 -2.08
C SER A 134 7.27 -3.02 -1.45
N PHE A 135 7.49 -3.76 -0.36
CA PHE A 135 8.83 -3.93 0.24
C PHE A 135 9.66 -5.04 -0.41
N SER A 136 9.05 -5.83 -1.30
CA SER A 136 9.73 -6.91 -1.99
C SER A 136 10.63 -6.38 -3.12
N SER A 137 11.62 -7.17 -3.53
CA SER A 137 12.54 -6.87 -4.64
C SER A 137 11.89 -6.82 -6.02
N PHE A 138 10.56 -6.93 -6.10
CA PHE A 138 9.79 -6.99 -7.34
C PHE A 138 8.85 -5.77 -7.52
N GLY A 139 8.89 -4.81 -6.60
CA GLY A 139 8.08 -3.59 -6.72
C GLY A 139 8.77 -2.53 -7.59
N ILE A 140 7.97 -1.71 -8.29
CA ILE A 140 8.44 -0.51 -9.02
C ILE A 140 8.95 0.62 -8.10
N CYS A 141 9.03 0.36 -6.79
CA CYS A 141 9.49 1.31 -5.80
C CYS A 141 10.88 1.83 -6.11
N ASP A 142 11.82 0.94 -6.42
CA ASP A 142 13.20 1.30 -6.71
C ASP A 142 13.28 2.21 -7.95
N GLU A 143 12.55 1.90 -9.02
CA GLU A 143 12.47 2.76 -10.22
C GLU A 143 11.85 4.13 -9.91
N LEU A 144 10.76 4.18 -9.15
CA LEU A 144 10.07 5.43 -8.84
C LEU A 144 10.95 6.38 -8.02
N ILE A 145 11.68 5.86 -7.03
CA ILE A 145 12.47 6.70 -6.10
C ILE A 145 13.80 7.18 -6.68
N GLU A 146 14.24 6.63 -7.83
CA GLU A 146 15.38 7.18 -8.58
C GLU A 146 15.06 8.55 -9.23
N HIS A 147 13.78 8.90 -9.38
CA HIS A 147 13.40 10.19 -9.94
C HIS A 147 13.58 11.34 -8.94
N ASP A 148 14.16 12.46 -9.39
CA ASP A 148 14.49 13.62 -8.54
C ASP A 148 13.30 14.19 -7.76
N GLN A 149 12.13 14.26 -8.39
CA GLN A 149 10.90 14.82 -7.82
C GLN A 149 10.05 13.81 -7.03
N VAL A 150 10.57 12.60 -6.82
CA VAL A 150 9.88 11.55 -6.08
C VAL A 150 10.67 11.21 -4.83
N TRP A 151 9.97 11.26 -3.70
CA TRP A 151 10.42 10.75 -2.40
C TRP A 151 9.44 9.68 -1.91
N ALA A 152 9.84 8.96 -0.88
CA ALA A 152 9.07 7.83 -0.37
C ALA A 152 8.77 7.97 1.13
N ALA A 153 7.57 7.54 1.47
CA ALA A 153 7.24 7.06 2.80
C ALA A 153 7.11 5.52 2.72
N PHE A 154 7.70 4.82 3.68
CA PHE A 154 7.53 3.37 3.81
C PHE A 154 6.88 3.05 5.14
N GLY A 155 5.86 2.20 5.17
CA GLY A 155 5.15 1.83 6.39
C GLY A 155 4.16 0.70 6.15
N PHE A 156 3.49 0.21 7.15
CA PHE A 156 2.53 -0.88 7.03
C PHE A 156 1.13 -0.38 7.36
N HIS A 157 0.29 -0.31 6.33
CA HIS A 157 -1.08 0.20 6.45
C HIS A 157 -1.91 -0.68 7.40
N PRO A 158 -2.84 -0.12 8.22
CA PRO A 158 -3.68 -0.88 9.15
C PRO A 158 -4.44 -2.05 8.51
N HIS A 159 -4.92 -1.89 7.27
CA HIS A 159 -5.56 -2.99 6.52
C HIS A 159 -4.69 -4.24 6.38
N ASN A 160 -3.37 -4.05 6.33
CA ASN A 160 -2.41 -5.13 6.15
C ASN A 160 -1.88 -5.69 7.47
N ALA A 161 -2.17 -5.08 8.63
CA ALA A 161 -1.57 -5.39 9.92
C ALA A 161 -1.53 -6.90 10.27
N LYS A 162 -2.54 -7.68 9.88
CA LYS A 162 -2.56 -9.16 10.04
C LYS A 162 -1.38 -9.93 9.42
N TYR A 163 -0.69 -9.34 8.45
CA TYR A 163 0.48 -9.95 7.81
C TYR A 163 1.80 -9.54 8.47
N TYR A 164 1.78 -8.52 9.31
CA TYR A 164 2.98 -7.95 9.92
C TYR A 164 3.68 -8.98 10.82
N ASN A 165 5.01 -9.03 10.71
CA ASN A 165 5.86 -9.92 11.48
C ASN A 165 7.31 -9.40 11.45
N ASP A 166 8.19 -9.98 12.26
CA ASP A 166 9.56 -9.52 12.44
C ASP A 166 10.38 -9.49 11.14
N PHE A 167 10.10 -10.42 10.20
CA PHE A 167 10.76 -10.42 8.90
C PHE A 167 10.34 -9.22 8.04
N LEU A 168 9.05 -8.86 8.05
CA LEU A 168 8.56 -7.70 7.30
C LEU A 168 8.98 -6.38 7.97
N GLU A 169 9.04 -6.31 9.29
CA GLU A 169 9.59 -5.18 10.03
C GLU A 169 11.07 -4.96 9.67
N TYR A 170 11.87 -6.04 9.59
CA TYR A 170 13.25 -5.99 9.12
C TYR A 170 13.34 -5.42 7.69
N LYS A 171 12.51 -5.92 6.75
CA LYS A 171 12.46 -5.41 5.37
C LYS A 171 12.07 -3.92 5.31
N LEU A 172 11.12 -3.49 6.14
CA LEU A 172 10.75 -2.08 6.27
C LEU A 172 11.95 -1.25 6.73
N CYS A 173 12.65 -1.69 7.77
CA CYS A 173 13.84 -1.01 8.28
C CYS A 173 14.97 -0.93 7.23
N GLU A 174 15.15 -1.94 6.39
CA GLU A 174 16.08 -1.86 5.25
C GLU A 174 15.68 -0.75 4.26
N ARG A 175 14.38 -0.61 3.96
CA ARG A 175 13.89 0.44 3.06
C ARG A 175 14.06 1.85 3.64
N LEU A 176 13.89 2.02 4.95
CA LEU A 176 14.05 3.31 5.64
C LEU A 176 15.48 3.88 5.60
N GLN A 177 16.49 3.05 5.30
CA GLN A 177 17.87 3.48 5.11
C GLN A 177 18.08 4.24 3.80
N HIS A 178 17.16 4.11 2.84
CA HIS A 178 17.30 4.76 1.55
C HIS A 178 17.24 6.30 1.69
N PRO A 179 18.10 7.08 1.00
CA PRO A 179 18.12 8.54 1.14
C PRO A 179 16.81 9.22 0.71
N LYS A 180 16.07 8.60 -0.22
CA LYS A 180 14.74 9.06 -0.64
C LYS A 180 13.60 8.59 0.27
N ALA A 181 13.86 7.70 1.23
CA ALA A 181 12.91 7.34 2.28
C ALA A 181 12.91 8.45 3.35
N ILE A 182 12.04 9.44 3.19
CA ILE A 182 12.04 10.64 4.04
C ILE A 182 11.02 10.57 5.17
N ALA A 183 10.12 9.59 5.16
CA ALA A 183 9.10 9.42 6.18
C ALA A 183 8.79 7.94 6.46
N LEU A 184 8.26 7.67 7.65
CA LEU A 184 7.73 6.37 8.05
C LEU A 184 6.20 6.41 7.99
N GLY A 185 5.64 5.64 7.07
CA GLY A 185 4.21 5.59 6.80
C GLY A 185 3.90 5.15 5.38
N GLU A 186 2.65 4.88 5.04
CA GLU A 186 1.47 5.11 5.87
C GLU A 186 1.25 4.04 6.95
N ILE A 187 1.15 4.50 8.21
CA ILE A 187 0.90 3.67 9.40
C ILE A 187 -0.28 4.24 10.19
N GLY A 188 -0.92 3.44 11.04
CA GLY A 188 -1.97 3.96 11.93
C GLY A 188 -3.10 2.98 12.12
N LEU A 189 -4.32 3.50 12.25
CA LEU A 189 -5.50 2.74 12.65
C LEU A 189 -6.69 3.05 11.74
N ASP A 190 -7.41 2.00 11.35
CA ASP A 190 -8.64 2.07 10.56
C ASP A 190 -9.70 1.16 11.16
N TYR A 191 -10.71 1.75 11.80
CA TYR A 191 -11.83 1.03 12.43
C TYR A 191 -13.05 0.91 11.53
N SER A 192 -12.95 1.39 10.28
CA SER A 192 -14.03 1.23 9.33
C SER A 192 -14.21 -0.22 8.93
N VAL A 193 -15.42 -0.56 8.49
CA VAL A 193 -15.79 -1.90 7.99
C VAL A 193 -14.96 -2.39 6.80
N ARG A 194 -14.16 -1.51 6.18
CA ARG A 194 -13.28 -1.85 5.07
C ARG A 194 -11.99 -2.52 5.56
N SER A 195 -11.63 -2.35 6.83
CA SER A 195 -10.44 -2.96 7.38
C SER A 195 -10.62 -4.45 7.62
N GLN A 196 -9.65 -5.22 7.16
CA GLN A 196 -9.65 -6.68 7.29
C GLN A 196 -8.73 -7.18 8.41
N SER A 197 -8.20 -6.28 9.23
CA SER A 197 -7.32 -6.60 10.35
C SER A 197 -8.01 -6.22 11.65
N GLU A 198 -7.97 -7.12 12.64
CA GLU A 198 -8.55 -6.90 13.96
C GLU A 198 -7.94 -5.68 14.65
N VAL A 199 -8.77 -4.93 15.40
CA VAL A 199 -8.38 -3.66 16.05
C VAL A 199 -7.12 -3.83 16.91
N ASP A 200 -7.06 -4.86 17.75
CA ASP A 200 -5.92 -5.09 18.63
C ASP A 200 -4.63 -5.39 17.85
N VAL A 201 -4.73 -6.09 16.72
CA VAL A 201 -3.59 -6.35 15.83
C VAL A 201 -3.12 -5.05 15.19
N GLN A 202 -4.05 -4.19 14.75
CA GLN A 202 -3.68 -2.87 14.21
C GLN A 202 -2.95 -2.02 15.27
N LYS A 203 -3.45 -1.97 16.51
CA LYS A 203 -2.81 -1.23 17.61
C LYS A 203 -1.41 -1.74 17.91
N GLU A 204 -1.21 -3.06 17.96
CA GLU A 204 0.11 -3.64 18.19
C GLU A 204 1.09 -3.28 17.07
N VAL A 205 0.67 -3.45 15.81
CA VAL A 205 1.49 -3.11 14.64
C VAL A 205 1.79 -1.61 14.57
N PHE A 206 0.83 -0.76 14.91
CA PHE A 206 1.04 0.68 14.95
C PHE A 206 2.08 1.05 16.02
N ARG A 207 1.97 0.52 17.25
CA ARG A 207 2.97 0.74 18.31
C ARG A 207 4.37 0.30 17.90
N ARG A 208 4.50 -0.88 17.28
CA ARG A 208 5.79 -1.40 16.80
C ARG A 208 6.43 -0.46 15.79
N GLN A 209 5.66 0.01 14.81
CA GLN A 209 6.17 0.93 13.79
C GLN A 209 6.51 2.30 14.36
N VAL A 210 5.67 2.86 15.23
CA VAL A 210 5.95 4.14 15.88
C VAL A 210 7.28 4.11 16.65
N ARG A 211 7.63 3.01 17.34
CA ARG A 211 8.94 2.85 17.98
C ARG A 211 10.12 2.89 16.99
N GLN A 212 9.90 2.45 15.75
CA GLN A 212 10.93 2.57 14.70
C GLN A 212 11.16 4.04 14.32
N ALA A 213 10.14 4.92 14.43
CA ALA A 213 10.28 6.34 14.11
C ALA A 213 11.34 7.03 14.98
N GLU A 214 11.40 6.67 16.27
CA GLU A 214 12.40 7.19 17.22
C GLU A 214 13.82 6.75 16.81
N VAL A 215 13.98 5.50 16.40
CA VAL A 215 15.28 4.94 15.97
C VAL A 215 15.78 5.60 14.68
N TRP A 216 14.89 5.77 13.70
CA TRP A 216 15.25 6.27 12.37
C TRP A 216 15.17 7.79 12.24
N ASN A 217 14.65 8.48 13.26
CA ASN A 217 14.40 9.92 13.29
C ASN A 217 13.67 10.41 12.02
N LYS A 218 12.59 9.69 11.65
CA LYS A 218 11.77 10.00 10.46
C LYS A 218 10.43 10.62 10.88
N PRO A 219 9.95 11.65 10.17
CA PRO A 219 8.57 12.11 10.32
C PRO A 219 7.58 10.97 10.01
N LEU A 220 6.42 11.00 10.67
CA LEU A 220 5.36 10.00 10.50
C LEU A 220 4.32 10.45 9.47
N VAL A 221 3.86 9.51 8.64
CA VAL A 221 2.65 9.65 7.82
C VAL A 221 1.58 8.74 8.41
N ILE A 222 0.56 9.37 9.02
CA ILE A 222 -0.43 8.68 9.86
C ILE A 222 -1.78 8.55 9.13
N HIS A 223 -2.25 7.32 8.99
CA HIS A 223 -3.63 7.00 8.69
C HIS A 223 -4.46 6.95 9.97
N CYS A 224 -5.54 7.71 10.00
CA CYS A 224 -6.50 7.66 11.08
C CYS A 224 -7.91 7.65 10.49
N ARG A 225 -8.67 6.62 10.81
CA ARG A 225 -10.08 6.53 10.46
C ARG A 225 -10.88 5.96 11.62
N GLU A 226 -11.71 6.80 12.22
CA GLU A 226 -12.61 6.43 13.34
C GLU A 226 -11.84 5.87 14.55
N ALA A 227 -10.59 6.31 14.74
CA ALA A 227 -9.65 5.77 15.71
C ALA A 227 -8.83 6.87 16.42
N GLU A 228 -9.33 8.11 16.42
CA GLU A 228 -8.60 9.32 16.80
C GLU A 228 -8.01 9.22 18.22
N ASN A 229 -8.81 8.75 19.18
CA ASN A 229 -8.39 8.63 20.57
C ASN A 229 -7.25 7.61 20.72
N ASP A 230 -7.38 6.43 20.11
CA ASP A 230 -6.35 5.39 20.20
C ASP A 230 -5.07 5.78 19.46
N VAL A 231 -5.18 6.52 18.34
CA VAL A 231 -4.01 7.09 17.65
C VAL A 231 -3.30 8.08 18.57
N PHE A 232 -4.05 9.03 19.14
CA PHE A 232 -3.49 10.03 20.04
C PHE A 232 -2.84 9.40 21.27
N ASP A 233 -3.48 8.43 21.90
CA ASP A 233 -2.95 7.72 23.05
C ASP A 233 -1.63 7.03 22.71
N ILE A 234 -1.58 6.28 21.60
CA ILE A 234 -0.36 5.57 21.17
C ILE A 234 0.79 6.55 20.90
N LEU A 235 0.52 7.69 20.26
CA LEU A 235 1.54 8.70 19.98
C LEU A 235 1.99 9.44 21.25
N SER A 236 1.08 9.66 22.20
CA SER A 236 1.39 10.36 23.46
C SER A 236 2.30 9.55 24.39
N PHE A 237 2.40 8.23 24.19
CA PHE A 237 3.36 7.39 24.91
C PHE A 237 4.81 7.57 24.43
N LEU A 238 5.04 8.26 23.31
CA LEU A 238 6.38 8.61 22.87
C LEU A 238 6.89 9.77 23.72
N THR A 239 8.04 9.56 24.34
CA THR A 239 8.73 10.61 25.10
C THR A 239 9.69 11.28 24.12
N PHE A 240 9.29 12.44 23.59
CA PHE A 240 10.17 13.33 22.82
C PHE A 240 11.11 14.11 23.74
#